data_AF-F4BPH3-F1
#
_entry.id   AF-F4BPH3-F1
#
_cell.length_a   1.000
_cell.length_b   1.000
_cell.length_c   1.000
_cell.angle_alpha   90.00
_cell.angle_beta   90.00
_cell.angle_gamma   90.00
#
_symmetry.space_group_name_H-M   'P 1'
#
loop_
_entity.id
_entity.type
_entity.pdbx_description
1 polymer ?
#
loop_
_entity_poly.entity_id
_entity_poly.type
_entity_poly.pdbx_seq_one_letter_code
_entity_poly.pdbx_strand_id
1 'polypeptide(L)'
;MNDSNRGMQLLNFYLRKWKYFDVNIAYLSDIEKIQMKILYASLKNLNEDEIKFLSERYRFTELKKITAQEAASLRAVSLYKYKEKENAIGIKLIPYFLENEKKLKEELNEAVRIEAKRRRKNRFKSNFRSGDC
;
A
#
# COMPACT_ATOMS: atom_id res chain seq x y z
N MET A 1 -11.65 8.05 -18.80
CA MET A 1 -11.16 8.30 -17.42
C MET A 1 -9.71 7.85 -17.37
N ASN A 2 -8.75 8.76 -17.13
CA ASN A 2 -7.31 8.47 -17.22
C ASN A 2 -6.89 7.39 -16.21
N ASP A 3 -6.49 6.22 -16.69
CA ASP A 3 -5.97 5.11 -15.87
C ASP A 3 -4.79 5.55 -15.00
N SER A 4 -4.03 6.57 -15.42
CA SER A 4 -2.94 7.18 -14.64
C SER A 4 -3.39 7.80 -13.31
N ASN A 5 -4.54 8.49 -13.28
CA ASN A 5 -5.04 9.11 -12.05
C ASN A 5 -5.50 8.04 -11.05
N ARG A 6 -6.17 7.00 -11.54
CA ARG A 6 -6.55 5.84 -10.74
C ARG A 6 -5.32 5.10 -10.23
N GLY A 7 -4.33 4.85 -11.09
CA GLY A 7 -3.07 4.21 -10.75
C GLY A 7 -2.34 4.95 -9.64
N MET A 8 -2.26 6.28 -9.72
CA MET A 8 -1.61 7.11 -8.70
C MET A 8 -2.34 7.05 -7.35
N GLN A 9 -3.69 7.06 -7.35
CA GLN A 9 -4.47 6.93 -6.13
C GLN A 9 -4.27 5.56 -5.46
N LEU A 10 -4.31 4.47 -6.24
CA LEU A 10 -4.06 3.13 -5.71
C LEU A 10 -2.61 3.01 -5.21
N LEU A 11 -1.64 3.45 -5.99
CA LEU A 11 -0.23 3.40 -5.60
C LEU A 11 -0.01 4.13 -4.26
N ASN A 12 -0.56 5.33 -4.10
CA ASN A 12 -0.49 6.09 -2.85
C ASN A 12 -1.14 5.35 -1.67
N PHE A 13 -2.24 4.63 -1.91
CA PHE A 13 -2.86 3.80 -0.89
C PHE A 13 -1.91 2.68 -0.41
N TYR A 14 -1.22 2.00 -1.34
CA TYR A 14 -0.27 0.94 -1.02
C TYR A 14 0.99 1.48 -0.34
N LEU A 15 1.56 2.58 -0.85
CA LEU A 15 2.71 3.24 -0.24
C LEU A 15 2.44 3.66 1.20
N ARG A 16 1.24 4.18 1.51
CA ARG A 16 0.85 4.52 2.89
C ARG A 16 0.81 3.32 3.84
N LYS A 17 0.69 2.10 3.32
CA LYS A 17 0.72 0.84 4.08
C LYS A 17 2.10 0.20 4.14
N TRP A 18 3.11 0.76 3.47
CA TRP A 18 4.42 0.13 3.36
C TRP A 18 5.02 -0.22 4.73
N LYS A 19 5.12 0.75 5.65
CA LYS A 19 5.56 0.48 7.03
C LYS A 19 4.74 -0.62 7.72
N TYR A 20 3.42 -0.61 7.55
CA TYR A 20 2.55 -1.62 8.14
C TYR A 20 2.90 -3.02 7.64
N PHE A 21 3.20 -3.16 6.34
CA PHE A 21 3.64 -4.43 5.77
C PHE A 21 4.98 -4.90 6.34
N ASP A 22 5.97 -4.01 6.47
CA ASP A 22 7.27 -4.37 7.06
C ASP A 22 7.14 -4.85 8.51
N VAL A 23 6.37 -4.14 9.34
CA VAL A 23 6.27 -4.41 10.79
C VAL A 23 5.40 -5.64 11.08
N ASN A 24 4.34 -5.86 10.31
CA ASN A 24 3.32 -6.86 10.62
C ASN A 24 3.39 -8.09 9.71
N ILE A 25 4.54 -8.37 9.07
CA ILE A 25 4.71 -9.44 8.08
C ILE A 25 4.13 -10.79 8.53
N ALA A 26 4.29 -11.13 9.82
CA ALA A 26 3.81 -12.39 10.39
C ALA A 26 2.28 -12.45 10.55
N TYR A 27 1.61 -11.30 10.65
CA TYR A 27 0.20 -11.17 10.97
C TYR A 27 -0.66 -10.66 9.81
N LEU A 28 -0.05 -10.40 8.64
CA LEU A 28 -0.77 -9.94 7.47
C LEU A 28 -1.84 -10.96 7.04
N SER A 29 -3.03 -10.46 6.70
CA SER A 29 -4.04 -11.29 6.06
C SER A 29 -3.58 -11.73 4.66
N ASP A 30 -4.24 -12.73 4.08
CA ASP A 30 -3.91 -13.20 2.72
C ASP A 30 -4.05 -12.07 1.69
N ILE A 31 -5.06 -11.20 1.86
CA ILE A 31 -5.23 -9.98 1.06
C ILE A 31 -4.02 -9.06 1.23
N GLU A 32 -3.62 -8.78 2.46
CA GLU A 32 -2.51 -7.87 2.75
C GLU A 32 -1.16 -8.42 2.27
N LYS A 33 -0.96 -9.73 2.34
CA LYS A 33 0.21 -10.41 1.75
C LYS A 33 0.28 -10.21 0.25
N ILE A 34 -0.85 -10.32 -0.45
CA ILE A 34 -0.90 -10.05 -1.90
C ILE A 34 -0.65 -8.56 -2.17
N GLN A 35 -1.23 -7.66 -1.38
CA GLN A 35 -0.99 -6.22 -1.51
C GLN A 35 0.48 -5.87 -1.32
N MET A 36 1.12 -6.48 -0.32
CA MET A 36 2.56 -6.39 -0.08
C MET A 36 3.34 -6.91 -1.29
N LYS A 37 3.03 -8.11 -1.82
CA LYS A 37 3.70 -8.65 -3.02
C LYS A 37 3.64 -7.68 -4.20
N ILE A 38 2.46 -7.10 -4.48
CA ILE A 38 2.29 -6.10 -5.55
C ILE A 38 3.22 -4.90 -5.33
N LEU A 39 3.22 -4.33 -4.12
CA LEU A 39 4.04 -3.16 -3.81
C LEU A 39 5.53 -3.45 -3.97
N TYR A 40 6.05 -4.50 -3.33
CA TYR A 40 7.49 -4.81 -3.37
C TYR A 40 7.95 -5.24 -4.76
N ALA A 41 7.12 -5.96 -5.53
CA ALA A 41 7.43 -6.30 -6.91
C ALA A 41 7.53 -5.04 -7.80
N SER A 42 6.68 -4.05 -7.54
CA SER A 42 6.71 -2.77 -8.27
C SER A 42 7.95 -1.96 -7.92
N LEU A 43 8.27 -1.86 -6.63
CA LEU A 43 9.42 -1.10 -6.12
C LEU A 43 10.77 -1.59 -6.64
N LYS A 44 10.91 -2.88 -6.98
CA LYS A 44 12.12 -3.44 -7.59
C LYS A 44 12.50 -2.81 -8.93
N ASN A 45 11.58 -2.11 -9.59
CA ASN A 45 11.82 -1.42 -10.86
C ASN A 45 12.31 0.02 -10.68
N LEU A 46 12.40 0.49 -9.44
CA LEU A 46 12.99 1.78 -9.10
C LEU A 46 14.47 1.61 -8.75
N ASN A 47 15.24 2.69 -8.92
CA ASN A 47 16.62 2.70 -8.44
C ASN A 47 16.67 2.90 -6.92
N GLU A 48 17.84 2.68 -6.33
CA GLU A 48 18.02 2.79 -4.87
C GLU A 48 17.71 4.19 -4.33
N ASP A 49 18.04 5.25 -5.08
CA ASP A 49 17.77 6.63 -4.69
C ASP A 49 16.28 6.97 -4.66
N GLU A 50 15.50 6.47 -5.63
CA GLU A 50 14.06 6.61 -5.71
C GLU A 50 13.37 5.81 -4.59
N ILE A 51 13.85 4.59 -4.32
CA ILE A 51 13.37 3.77 -3.21
C ILE A 51 13.66 4.48 -1.88
N LYS A 52 14.88 4.99 -1.71
CA LYS A 52 15.28 5.73 -0.50
C LYS A 52 14.40 6.97 -0.32
N PHE A 53 14.20 7.74 -1.39
CA PHE A 53 13.32 8.92 -1.38
C PHE A 53 11.89 8.58 -0.92
N LEU A 54 11.29 7.51 -1.43
CA LEU A 54 9.95 7.08 -1.00
C LEU A 54 9.97 6.54 0.43
N SER A 55 10.99 5.76 0.80
CA SER A 55 11.08 5.11 2.11
C SER A 55 11.13 6.12 3.27
N GLU A 56 11.75 7.28 3.07
CA GLU A 56 11.83 8.32 4.08
C GLU A 56 10.45 8.82 4.51
N ARG A 57 9.47 8.84 3.60
CA ARG A 57 8.11 9.26 3.92
C ARG A 57 7.20 8.10 4.30
N TYR A 58 7.28 7.00 3.55
CA TYR A 58 6.29 5.93 3.60
C TYR A 58 6.70 4.75 4.49
N ARG A 59 8.00 4.61 4.76
CA ARG A 59 8.60 3.54 5.57
C ARG A 59 9.19 4.06 6.90
N PHE A 60 8.97 5.33 7.22
CA PHE A 60 9.60 6.02 8.35
C PHE A 60 9.39 5.32 9.70
N THR A 61 10.44 5.21 10.50
CA THR A 61 10.48 4.40 11.73
C THR A 61 9.76 5.04 12.91
N GLU A 62 9.65 6.37 12.98
CA GLU A 62 9.00 7.02 14.13
C GLU A 62 7.49 6.80 14.18
N LEU A 63 6.93 6.93 15.38
CA LEU A 63 5.51 6.71 15.68
C LEU A 63 4.56 7.66 14.92
N LYS A 64 5.09 8.76 14.37
CA LYS A 64 4.32 9.78 13.66
C LYS A 64 4.52 9.65 12.15
N LYS A 65 3.41 9.62 11.41
CA LYS A 65 3.42 9.76 9.95
C LYS A 65 3.96 11.15 9.59
N ILE A 66 5.03 11.21 8.80
CA ILE A 66 5.53 12.50 8.31
C ILE A 66 4.70 12.97 7.11
N THR A 67 4.38 14.25 7.12
CA THR A 67 3.71 14.94 6.03
C THR A 67 4.69 15.24 4.89
N ALA A 68 4.18 15.52 3.69
CA ALA A 68 5.02 15.95 2.56
C ALA A 68 5.81 17.24 2.88
N GLN A 69 5.26 18.10 3.74
CA GLN A 69 5.90 19.34 4.16
C GLN A 69 7.08 19.06 5.09
N GLU A 70 6.91 18.21 6.10
CA GLU A 70 8.00 17.78 6.98
C GLU A 70 9.10 17.07 6.19
N ALA A 71 8.75 16.16 5.27
CA ALA A 71 9.72 15.49 4.41
C ALA A 71 10.49 16.45 3.49
N ALA A 72 9.84 17.49 2.97
CA ALA A 72 10.49 18.53 2.17
C ALA A 72 11.46 19.37 3.03
N SER A 73 11.04 19.73 4.25
CA SER A 73 11.86 20.46 5.22
C SER A 73 13.11 19.67 5.62
N LEU A 74 13.01 18.37 5.87
CA LEU A 74 14.16 17.50 6.19
C LEU A 74 15.21 17.47 5.08
N ARG A 75 14.78 17.68 3.83
CA ARG A 75 15.65 17.70 2.64
C ARG A 75 16.09 19.11 2.23
N ALA A 76 15.71 20.15 2.97
CA ALA A 76 15.94 21.54 2.62
C ALA A 76 15.45 21.91 1.18
N VAL A 77 14.34 21.30 0.74
CA VAL A 77 13.71 21.59 -0.56
C VAL A 77 12.33 22.21 -0.37
N SER A 78 11.85 22.95 -1.38
CA SER A 78 10.47 23.43 -1.35
C SER A 78 9.47 22.27 -1.46
N LEU A 79 8.29 22.43 -0.85
CA LEU A 79 7.20 21.46 -0.95
C LEU A 79 6.83 21.16 -2.42
N TYR A 80 6.89 22.19 -3.27
CA TYR A 80 6.63 22.04 -4.71
C TYR A 80 7.64 21.07 -5.36
N LYS A 81 8.95 21.31 -5.20
CA LYS A 81 10.00 20.44 -5.76
C LYS A 81 9.94 19.02 -5.19
N TYR A 82 9.60 18.90 -3.91
CA TYR A 82 9.40 17.58 -3.29
C TYR A 82 8.26 16.80 -3.97
N LYS A 83 7.08 17.43 -4.12
CA LYS A 83 5.92 16.82 -4.79
C LYS A 83 6.17 16.53 -6.26
N GLU A 84 6.93 17.38 -6.95
CA GLU A 84 7.32 17.17 -8.33
C GLU A 84 8.16 15.90 -8.48
N LYS A 85 9.19 15.73 -7.64
CA LYS A 85 9.99 14.52 -7.61
C LYS A 85 9.17 13.29 -7.21
N GLU A 86 8.31 13.40 -6.20
CA GLU A 86 7.40 12.33 -5.79
C GLU A 86 6.47 11.90 -6.94
N ASN A 87 5.88 12.86 -7.66
CA ASN A 87 5.03 12.59 -8.81
C ASN A 87 5.80 11.95 -9.96
N ALA A 88 7.02 12.41 -10.25
CA ALA A 88 7.85 11.82 -11.29
C ALA A 88 8.16 10.34 -11.01
N ILE A 89 8.50 10.02 -9.75
CA ILE A 89 8.70 8.63 -9.31
C ILE A 89 7.39 7.85 -9.40
N GLY A 90 6.27 8.44 -8.98
CA GLY A 90 4.95 7.84 -9.09
C GLY A 90 4.57 7.49 -10.52
N ILE A 91 4.75 8.41 -11.47
CA ILE A 91 4.49 8.21 -12.90
C ILE A 91 5.32 7.05 -13.45
N LYS A 92 6.59 6.96 -13.07
CA LYS A 92 7.47 5.84 -13.44
C LYS A 92 7.02 4.51 -12.83
N LEU A 93 6.52 4.52 -11.60
CA LEU A 93 6.13 3.32 -10.86
C LEU A 93 4.76 2.76 -11.29
N ILE A 94 3.83 3.62 -11.72
CA ILE A 94 2.46 3.25 -12.13
C ILE A 94 2.41 2.07 -13.12
N PRO A 95 3.14 2.06 -14.26
CA PRO A 95 3.02 0.94 -15.21
C PRO A 95 3.39 -0.40 -14.58
N TYR A 96 4.48 -0.46 -13.81
CA TYR A 96 4.88 -1.68 -13.09
C TYR A 96 3.87 -2.07 -12.01
N PHE A 97 3.29 -1.08 -11.32
CA PHE A 97 2.27 -1.32 -10.31
C PHE A 97 1.00 -1.91 -10.90
N LEU A 98 0.48 -1.34 -11.98
CA LEU A 98 -0.71 -1.83 -12.66
C LEU A 98 -0.49 -3.20 -13.29
N GLU A 99 0.71 -3.46 -13.82
CA GLU A 99 1.06 -4.78 -14.34
C GLU A 99 1.06 -5.85 -13.23
N ASN A 100 1.68 -5.56 -12.08
CA ASN A 100 1.72 -6.49 -10.95
C ASN A 100 0.33 -6.68 -10.31
N GLU A 101 -0.47 -5.61 -10.22
CA GLU A 101 -1.87 -5.70 -9.77
C GLU A 101 -2.69 -6.59 -10.69
N LYS A 102 -2.54 -6.44 -12.02
CA LYS A 102 -3.20 -7.28 -13.01
C LYS A 102 -2.77 -8.74 -12.89
N LYS A 103 -1.46 -9.02 -12.73
CA LYS A 103 -0.92 -10.39 -12.57
C LYS A 103 -1.47 -11.08 -11.34
N LEU A 104 -1.63 -10.35 -10.23
CA LEU A 104 -2.09 -10.89 -8.95
C LEU A 104 -3.58 -10.68 -8.69
N LYS A 105 -4.34 -10.21 -9.69
CA LYS A 105 -5.75 -9.85 -9.55
C LYS A 105 -6.63 -11.04 -9.18
N GLU A 106 -6.36 -12.20 -9.76
CA GLU A 106 -7.13 -13.42 -9.48
C GLU A 106 -6.90 -13.91 -8.05
N GLU A 107 -5.63 -13.96 -7.61
CA GLU A 107 -5.27 -14.27 -6.22
C GLU A 107 -5.94 -13.29 -5.25
N LEU A 108 -5.91 -11.99 -5.57
CA LEU A 108 -6.51 -10.95 -4.74
C LEU A 108 -8.03 -11.13 -4.61
N ASN A 109 -8.70 -11.40 -5.73
CA ASN A 109 -10.15 -11.63 -5.74
C ASN A 109 -10.53 -12.88 -4.94
N GLU A 110 -9.75 -13.96 -5.03
CA GLU A 110 -10.02 -15.17 -4.27
C GLU A 110 -9.77 -14.96 -2.77
N ALA A 111 -8.70 -14.28 -2.38
CA ALA A 111 -8.46 -13.91 -0.98
C ALA A 111 -9.61 -13.07 -0.41
N VAL A 112 -10.13 -12.10 -1.17
CA VAL A 112 -11.31 -11.30 -0.79
C VAL A 112 -12.54 -12.18 -0.60
N ARG A 113 -12.79 -13.12 -1.51
CA ARG A 113 -13.92 -14.06 -1.41
C ARG A 113 -13.82 -14.95 -0.16
N ILE A 114 -12.65 -15.51 0.10
CA ILE A 114 -12.39 -16.35 1.27
C ILE A 114 -12.61 -15.54 2.55
N GLU A 115 -12.07 -14.32 2.62
CA GLU A 115 -12.21 -13.48 3.81
C GLU A 115 -13.67 -13.04 4.03
N ALA A 116 -14.42 -12.73 2.97
CA ALA A 116 -15.84 -12.45 3.04
C ALA A 116 -16.64 -13.66 3.58
N LYS A 117 -16.32 -14.89 3.14
CA LYS A 117 -16.93 -16.12 3.68
C LYS A 117 -16.60 -16.31 5.17
N ARG A 118 -15.35 -16.08 5.58
CA ARG A 118 -14.92 -16.13 7.00
C ARG A 118 -15.71 -15.13 7.86
N ARG A 119 -15.83 -13.88 7.41
CA ARG A 119 -16.58 -12.82 8.13
C ARG A 119 -18.06 -13.16 8.27
N ARG A 120 -18.70 -13.69 7.23
CA ARG A 120 -20.10 -14.15 7.29
C ARG A 120 -20.27 -15.27 8.33
N LYS A 121 -19.44 -16.32 8.28
CA LYS A 121 -19.49 -17.44 9.23
C LYS A 121 -19.30 -16.99 10.68
N ASN A 122 -18.38 -16.05 10.93
CA ASN A 122 -18.14 -15.51 12.27
C ASN A 122 -19.34 -14.71 12.80
N ARG A 123 -20.02 -13.93 11.94
CA ARG A 123 -21.23 -13.17 12.32
C ARG A 123 -22.42 -14.08 12.67
N PHE A 124 -22.57 -15.20 11.96
CA PHE A 124 -23.59 -16.20 12.31
C PHE A 124 -23.30 -16.88 13.66
N LYS A 125 -22.02 -17.20 13.95
CA LYS A 125 -21.62 -17.79 15.24
C LYS A 125 -21.76 -16.84 16.42
N SER A 126 -21.53 -15.54 16.24
CA SER A 126 -21.72 -14.55 17.31
C SER A 126 -23.19 -14.38 17.67
N ASN A 127 -24.10 -14.39 16.68
CA ASN A 127 -25.52 -14.21 16.92
C ASN A 127 -26.19 -15.41 17.61
N PHE A 128 -25.64 -16.61 17.44
CA PHE A 128 -26.16 -17.82 18.11
C PHE A 128 -25.75 -17.91 19.59
N ARG A 129 -24.65 -17.25 20.01
CA ARG A 129 -24.20 -17.24 21.41
C ARG A 129 -24.87 -16.18 22.27
N SER A 130 -25.57 -15.23 21.67
CA SER A 130 -26.28 -14.15 22.38
C SER A 130 -27.77 -14.45 22.60
N GLY A 131 -28.26 -15.61 22.15
CA GLY A 131 -29.67 -16.02 22.25
C GLY A 131 -29.98 -16.96 23.41
N ASP A 132 -28.97 -17.34 24.20
CA ASP A 132 -29.12 -18.15 25.41
C ASP A 132 -28.92 -17.26 26.65
N CYS A 133 -29.89 -16.39 26.95
CA CYS A 133 -30.11 -15.73 28.23
C CYS A 133 -31.61 -15.45 28.39
#